data_AF-A0A955I5E5-F1
#
_entry.id   AF-A0A955I5E5-F1
#
_cell.length_a   1.000
_cell.length_b   1.000
_cell.length_c   1.000
_cell.angle_alpha   90.00
_cell.angle_beta   90.00
_cell.angle_gamma   90.00
#
_symmetry.space_group_name_H-M   'P 1'
#
loop_
_entity.id
_entity.type
_entity.pdbx_description
1 polymer ?
#
loop_
_entity_poly.entity_id
_entity_poly.type
_entity_poly.pdbx_seq_one_letter_code
_entity_poly.pdbx_strand_id
1 'polypeptide(L)'
;MRNTIISLLEVGDETIMSIPVILTHASYRRKIIDKLQDPHLKKFWISEYEAMAPNQMVEAAGPILNKVGQFLSSPLMRNILGQPKNPFSLRWIMDNQKICIINLSK
;
A
#
# COMPACT_ATOMS: atom_id res chain seq x y z
N MET A 1 -2.62 9.98 2.26
CA MET A 1 -2.23 8.93 1.28
C MET A 1 -0.72 8.80 1.11
N ARG A 2 0.01 9.88 0.77
CA ARG A 2 1.45 9.80 0.43
C ARG A 2 2.29 9.09 1.50
N ASN A 3 2.18 9.49 2.76
CA ASN A 3 2.99 8.94 3.85
C ASN A 3 2.72 7.45 4.09
N THR A 4 1.47 7.00 3.92
CA THR A 4 1.10 5.58 4.03
C THR A 4 1.77 4.72 2.97
N ILE A 5 1.79 5.18 1.71
CA ILE A 5 2.42 4.44 0.61
C ILE A 5 3.94 4.40 0.80
N ILE A 6 4.55 5.54 1.15
CA ILE A 6 6.01 5.60 1.37
C ILE A 6 6.41 4.70 2.54
N SER A 7 5.63 4.70 3.63
CA SER A 7 5.90 3.83 4.79
C SER A 7 5.90 2.35 4.42
N LEU A 8 4.99 1.91 3.55
CA LEU A 8 4.93 0.52 3.10
C LEU A 8 6.04 0.17 2.12
N LEU A 9 6.40 1.11 1.22
CA LEU A 9 7.52 0.94 0.28
C LEU A 9 8.87 0.82 1.00
N GLU A 10 9.05 1.56 2.10
CA GLU A 10 10.27 1.53 2.89
C GLU A 10 10.47 0.19 3.62
N VAL A 11 9.38 -0.45 4.05
CA VAL A 11 9.44 -1.79 4.68
C VAL A 11 9.70 -2.89 3.64
N GLY A 12 9.43 -2.65 2.36
CA GLY A 12 9.88 -3.47 1.23
C GLY A 12 9.10 -4.77 0.97
N ASP A 13 8.54 -5.40 2.01
CA ASP A 13 7.82 -6.69 1.89
C ASP A 13 6.29 -6.55 1.88
N GLU A 14 5.78 -5.32 1.89
CA GLU A 14 4.35 -5.05 2.02
C GLU A 14 3.68 -4.76 0.69
N THR A 15 2.39 -5.10 0.59
CA THR A 15 1.60 -4.92 -0.63
C THR A 15 0.62 -3.76 -0.50
N ILE A 16 -0.04 -3.37 -1.59
CA ILE A 16 -1.13 -2.39 -1.55
C ILE A 16 -2.27 -2.86 -0.62
N MET A 17 -2.39 -4.19 -0.39
CA MET A 17 -3.35 -4.76 0.55
C MET A 17 -3.04 -4.39 2.02
N SER A 18 -1.82 -3.98 2.32
CA SER A 18 -1.40 -3.58 3.67
C SER A 18 -1.87 -2.16 4.05
N ILE A 19 -2.27 -1.34 3.06
CA ILE A 19 -2.78 0.04 3.26
C ILE A 19 -4.00 0.09 4.20
N PRO A 20 -5.08 -0.70 3.99
CA PRO A 20 -6.19 -0.69 4.92
C PRO A 20 -5.77 -1.16 6.31
N VAL A 21 -4.90 -2.18 6.38
CA VAL A 21 -4.46 -2.80 7.65
C VAL A 21 -3.68 -1.82 8.52
N ILE A 22 -2.76 -1.03 7.94
CA ILE A 22 -2.01 -0.01 8.69
C ILE A 22 -2.90 1.14 9.19
N LEU A 23 -3.98 1.46 8.49
CA LEU A 23 -4.90 2.53 8.86
C LEU A 23 -5.90 2.10 9.95
N THR A 24 -6.29 0.83 9.99
CA THR A 24 -7.30 0.32 10.93
C THR A 24 -6.73 -0.42 12.13
N HIS A 25 -5.64 -1.18 11.97
CA HIS A 25 -5.09 -2.03 13.02
C HIS A 25 -3.83 -1.42 13.66
N ALA A 26 -3.98 -0.95 14.90
CA ALA A 26 -2.88 -0.34 15.67
C ALA A 26 -1.70 -1.31 15.91
N SER A 27 -1.97 -2.59 16.15
CA SER A 27 -0.93 -3.61 16.38
C SER A 27 -0.05 -3.83 15.15
N TYR A 28 -0.66 -3.87 13.97
CA TYR A 28 0.07 -3.96 12.70
C TYR A 28 0.83 -2.67 12.41
N ARG A 29 0.20 -1.52 12.66
CA ARG A 29 0.85 -0.21 12.49
C ARG A 29 2.13 -0.08 13.31
N ARG A 30 2.13 -0.46 14.59
CA ARG A 30 3.35 -0.42 15.43
C ARG A 30 4.48 -1.25 14.83
N LYS A 31 4.18 -2.47 14.35
CA LYS A 31 5.18 -3.33 13.68
C LYS A 31 5.81 -2.66 12.45
N ILE A 32 5.02 -1.89 11.69
CA ILE A 32 5.52 -1.14 10.55
C ILE A 32 6.37 0.05 11.03
N ILE A 33 5.89 0.83 12.00
CA ILE A 33 6.61 1.99 12.56
C ILE A 33 7.99 1.56 13.09
N ASP A 34 8.09 0.42 13.76
CA ASP A 34 9.36 -0.10 14.29
C ASP A 34 10.39 -0.38 13.20
N LYS A 35 9.94 -0.77 12.00
CA LYS A 35 10.79 -1.06 10.84
C LYS A 35 11.16 0.18 10.03
N LEU A 36 10.42 1.28 10.18
CA LEU A 36 10.72 2.53 9.49
C LEU A 36 12.10 3.05 9.92
N GLN A 37 12.86 3.58 8.98
CA GLN A 37 14.13 4.27 9.21
C GLN A 37 13.91 5.79 9.15
N ASP A 38 12.99 6.28 8.32
CA ASP A 38 12.69 7.70 8.19
C ASP A 38 12.03 8.28 9.46
N PRO A 39 12.71 9.20 10.18
CA PRO A 39 12.16 9.84 11.37
C PRO A 39 10.94 10.73 11.08
N HIS A 40 10.81 11.27 9.85
CA HIS A 40 9.65 12.06 9.45
C HIS A 40 8.39 11.20 9.39
N LEU A 41 8.48 9.99 8.82
CA LEU A 41 7.36 9.06 8.78
C LEU A 41 6.99 8.55 10.17
N LYS A 42 7.98 8.27 11.03
CA LYS A 42 7.71 7.92 12.43
C LYS A 42 6.95 9.02 13.16
N LYS A 43 7.38 10.27 12.99
CA LYS A 43 6.71 11.43 13.61
C LYS A 43 5.27 11.57 13.12
N PHE A 44 5.03 11.41 11.82
CA PHE A 44 3.66 11.42 11.28
C PHE A 44 2.78 10.38 11.97
N TRP A 45 3.25 9.13 12.12
CA TRP A 45 2.44 8.09 12.73
C TRP A 45 2.21 8.28 14.23
N ILE A 46 3.24 8.66 14.98
CA ILE A 46 3.19 8.76 16.45
C ILE A 46 2.55 10.08 16.90
N SER A 47 2.94 11.20 16.29
CA SER A 47 2.56 12.53 16.76
C SER A 47 1.32 13.10 16.06
N GLU A 48 1.05 12.71 14.81
CA GLU A 48 -0.10 13.22 14.07
C GLU A 48 -1.23 12.19 14.04
N TYR A 49 -0.97 10.99 13.52
CA TYR A 49 -2.02 10.00 13.31
C TYR A 49 -2.52 9.38 14.62
N GLU A 50 -1.64 8.97 15.54
CA GLU A 50 -2.05 8.39 16.84
C GLU A 50 -2.66 9.43 17.79
N ALA A 51 -2.36 10.71 17.61
CA ALA A 51 -2.94 11.80 18.41
C ALA A 51 -4.36 12.19 17.98
N MET A 52 -4.83 11.75 16.80
CA MET A 52 -6.18 12.06 16.32
C MET A 52 -7.26 11.36 17.15
N ALA A 53 -8.40 12.04 17.32
CA ALA A 53 -9.58 11.39 17.88
C ALA A 53 -10.07 10.26 16.95
N PRO A 54 -10.70 9.19 17.47
CA PRO A 54 -11.17 8.06 16.65
C PRO A 54 -12.02 8.48 15.44
N ASN A 55 -12.90 9.47 15.61
CA ASN A 55 -13.73 9.99 14.53
C ASN A 55 -12.91 10.66 13.42
N GLN A 56 -11.89 11.44 13.80
CA GLN A 56 -11.00 12.10 12.84
C GLN A 56 -10.13 11.09 12.08
N MET A 57 -9.70 10.00 12.74
CA MET A 57 -8.98 8.91 12.07
C MET A 57 -9.86 8.26 11.00
N VAL A 58 -11.15 8.03 11.29
CA VAL A 58 -12.10 7.45 10.33
C VAL A 58 -12.31 8.38 9.14
N GLU A 59 -12.45 9.69 9.37
CA GLU A 59 -12.57 10.69 8.29
C GLU A 59 -11.31 10.78 7.44
N ALA A 60 -10.13 10.72 8.05
CA ALA A 60 -8.85 10.75 7.33
C ALA A 60 -8.60 9.46 6.52
N ALA A 61 -8.97 8.29 7.08
CA ALA A 61 -8.80 7.00 6.43
C ALA A 61 -9.87 6.70 5.38
N GLY A 62 -11.10 7.20 5.55
CA GLY A 62 -12.26 6.88 4.72
C GLY A 62 -12.03 7.06 3.21
N PRO A 63 -11.55 8.23 2.74
CA PRO A 63 -11.25 8.44 1.32
C PRO A 63 -10.17 7.48 0.77
N ILE A 64 -9.24 7.05 1.62
CA ILE A 64 -8.17 6.12 1.26
C ILE A 64 -8.72 4.71 1.12
N LEU A 65 -9.48 4.27 2.12
CA LEU A 65 -10.14 2.98 2.15
C LEU A 65 -11.10 2.82 0.98
N ASN A 66 -11.86 3.86 0.64
CA ASN A 66 -12.77 3.81 -0.52
C ASN A 66 -12.03 3.63 -1.84
N LYS A 67 -10.92 4.33 -2.06
CA LYS A 67 -10.13 4.19 -3.30
C LYS A 67 -9.43 2.84 -3.38
N VAL A 68 -8.75 2.42 -2.32
CA VAL A 68 -8.05 1.13 -2.30
C VAL A 68 -9.03 -0.04 -2.33
N GLY A 69 -10.15 0.07 -1.61
CA GLY A 69 -11.22 -0.92 -1.59
C GLY A 69 -11.80 -1.22 -2.97
N GLN A 70 -11.92 -0.21 -3.85
CA GLN A 70 -12.34 -0.42 -5.24
C GLN A 70 -11.34 -1.27 -6.05
N PHE A 71 -10.04 -1.17 -5.77
CA PHE A 71 -9.04 -2.03 -6.41
C PHE A 71 -9.03 -3.44 -5.82
N LEU A 72 -9.31 -3.58 -4.52
CA LEU A 72 -9.33 -4.87 -3.83
C LEU A 72 -10.62 -5.68 -4.05
N SER A 73 -11.71 -5.03 -4.47
CA SER A 73 -13.00 -5.67 -4.72
C SER A 73 -12.99 -6.57 -5.95
N SER A 74 -12.15 -6.26 -6.95
CA SER A 74 -11.95 -7.10 -8.12
C SER A 74 -10.96 -8.23 -7.82
N PRO A 75 -11.34 -9.51 -7.92
CA PRO A 75 -10.44 -10.64 -7.65
C PRO A 75 -9.19 -10.65 -8.53
N LEU A 76 -9.31 -10.22 -9.79
CA LEU A 76 -8.17 -10.06 -10.71
C LEU A 76 -7.18 -9.03 -10.19
N MET A 77 -7.66 -7.83 -9.87
CA MET A 77 -6.80 -6.75 -9.35
C MET A 77 -6.21 -7.13 -8.00
N ARG A 78 -6.96 -7.78 -7.12
CA ARG A 78 -6.46 -8.29 -5.84
C ARG A 78 -5.31 -9.28 -6.03
N ASN A 79 -5.43 -10.20 -6.97
CA ASN A 79 -4.39 -11.20 -7.24
C ASN A 79 -3.13 -10.59 -7.89
N ILE A 80 -3.27 -9.48 -8.62
CA ILE A 80 -2.13 -8.74 -9.18
C ILE A 80 -1.44 -7.90 -8.09
N LEU A 81 -2.22 -7.12 -7.34
CA LEU A 81 -1.71 -6.16 -6.35
C LEU A 81 -1.31 -6.80 -5.02
N GLY A 82 -1.71 -8.04 -4.77
CA GLY A 82 -1.36 -8.80 -3.57
C GLY A 82 -0.03 -9.54 -3.64
N GLN A 83 0.74 -9.35 -4.71
CA GLN A 83 2.05 -9.99 -4.88
C GLN A 83 3.14 -9.10 -4.26
N PRO A 84 3.94 -9.60 -3.29
CA PRO A 84 5.00 -8.82 -2.64
C PRO A 84 6.16 -8.51 -3.58
N LYS A 85 6.43 -9.39 -4.55
CA LYS A 85 7.36 -9.13 -5.65
C LYS A 85 6.55 -9.03 -6.93
N ASN A 86 6.75 -7.96 -7.68
CA ASN A 86 6.21 -7.85 -9.03
C ASN A 86 7.15 -8.58 -10.00
N PRO A 87 6.79 -9.76 -10.55
CA PRO A 87 7.59 -10.44 -11.56
C PRO A 87 7.48 -9.77 -12.94
N PHE A 88 6.54 -8.85 -13.12
CA PHE A 88 6.22 -8.25 -14.40
C PHE A 88 6.97 -6.92 -14.61
N SER A 89 7.98 -6.95 -15.47
CA SER A 89 8.70 -5.77 -15.95
C SER A 89 8.66 -5.73 -17.47
N LEU A 90 7.96 -4.74 -18.03
CA LEU A 90 7.93 -4.51 -19.49
C LEU A 90 9.33 -4.33 -20.07
N ARG A 91 10.21 -3.60 -19.36
CA ARG A 91 11.60 -3.41 -19.79
C ARG A 91 12.36 -4.73 -19.83
N TRP A 92 12.23 -5.57 -18.80
CA TRP A 92 12.84 -6.89 -18.79
C TRP A 92 12.33 -7.76 -19.94
N ILE A 93 11.03 -7.74 -20.23
CA ILE A 93 10.42 -8.46 -21.35
C ILE A 93 11.02 -8.00 -22.70
N MET A 94 11.17 -6.70 -22.91
CA MET A 94 11.79 -6.13 -24.10
C MET A 94 13.27 -6.49 -24.21
N ASP A 95 14.03 -6.28 -23.13
CA ASP A 95 15.49 -6.51 -23.08
C ASP A 95 15.83 -8.00 -23.25
N ASN A 96 14.93 -8.92 -22.83
CA ASN A 96 15.11 -10.37 -22.94
C ASN A 96 14.35 -10.99 -24.11
N GLN A 97 13.85 -10.18 -25.05
CA GLN A 97 13.13 -10.62 -26.26
C GLN A 97 12.01 -11.62 -25.97
N LYS A 98 11.25 -11.40 -24.88
CA LYS A 98 10.14 -12.26 -24.47
C LYS A 98 8.86 -11.86 -25.19
N ILE A 99 7.93 -12.82 -25.33
CA ILE A 99 6.62 -12.59 -25.94
C ILE A 99 5.66 -11.99 -24.90
N CYS A 100 5.07 -10.83 -25.20
CA CYS A 100 4.04 -10.19 -24.39
C CYS A 100 2.70 -10.19 -25.15
N ILE A 101 1.68 -10.85 -24.60
CA ILE A 101 0.33 -10.86 -25.17
C ILE A 101 -0.51 -9.89 -24.35
N ILE A 102 -0.97 -8.80 -24.99
CA ILE A 102 -1.82 -7.79 -24.36
C ILE A 102 -3.18 -7.83 -25.05
N ASN A 103 -4.21 -8.15 -24.29
CA ASN A 103 -5.57 -8.01 -24.76
C ASN A 103 -6.01 -6.54 -24.58
N LEU A 104 -6.19 -5.83 -25.70
CA LEU A 104 -6.69 -4.43 -25.73
C LEU A 104 -8.21 -4.37 -25.97
N SER A 105 -8.91 -5.51 -25.94
CA SER A 105 -10.35 -5.56 -26.06
C SER A 105 -10.97 -4.83 -24.87
N LYS A 106 -11.83 -3.86 -25.18
CA LYS A 106 -12.65 -3.09 -24.24
C LYS A 106 -13.38 -3.97 -23.22
#